data_AF-A0AAD8S2L8-F1
#
_entry.id   AF-A0AAD8S2L8-F1
#
_cell.length_a   1.000
_cell.length_b   1.000
_cell.length_c   1.000
_cell.angle_alpha   90.00
_cell.angle_beta   90.00
_cell.angle_gamma   90.00
#
_symmetry.space_group_name_H-M   'P 1'
#
loop_
_entity.id
_entity.type
_entity.pdbx_description
1 polymer ?
#
loop_
_entity_poly.entity_id
_entity_poly.type
_entity_poly.pdbx_seq_one_letter_code
_entity_poly.pdbx_strand_id
1 'polypeptide(L)'
;MRAVARCCGGHWPPGAAAADGMLWQTELRPHAAGEFSMAAAQANLIMEDQAQVLASPAATLVAVYDGHGGPDASRFLRSSLFPHVQRFAKEQGGMSTDAIRLAIGAAEEEFLREVRQAWPKRPRVAAVGSCCLLGAISGDTLYVANLGDSRAVLGRRVVGAGGVAVAERLSTDHNVASEEVRHEVAAQNPDDEQIVVHTRGAWRIKGIIQVSRSIGDFYLKNQEFSMDPLFRQVGPVVALKRPALSAEPQIQVRKLKPTDQFLIFASDGLWEHLSDNDAVQIVFKNPRTGIANRLVRAALKEATKRREVSLNDLKTIERGVRRHFHDDISVVVVYLDRHRGRRQTRVVDSSMNCTSSPVDIYSSSVQSVQPRTDYRDSG
;
A
#
# COMPACT_ATOMS: atom_id res chain seq x y z
N MET A 1 -24.31 10.32 15.04
CA MET A 1 -22.98 10.11 14.45
C MET A 1 -22.01 9.41 15.42
N ARG A 2 -22.28 8.18 15.89
CA ARG A 2 -21.40 7.46 16.83
C ARG A 2 -21.31 5.93 16.64
N ALA A 3 -21.73 5.39 15.50
CA ALA A 3 -21.86 3.93 15.30
C ALA A 3 -20.92 3.29 14.27
N VAL A 4 -19.98 4.02 13.63
CA VAL A 4 -19.15 3.45 12.54
C VAL A 4 -17.66 3.25 12.93
N ALA A 5 -17.22 3.78 14.08
CA ALA A 5 -15.81 3.76 14.47
C ALA A 5 -15.29 2.43 15.07
N ARG A 6 -16.09 1.35 15.09
CA ARG A 6 -15.70 0.07 15.73
C ARG A 6 -15.21 -1.03 14.79
N CYS A 7 -15.21 -0.84 13.47
CA CYS A 7 -14.88 -1.93 12.54
C CYS A 7 -13.38 -2.22 12.37
N CYS A 8 -12.49 -1.37 12.90
CA CYS A 8 -11.03 -1.53 12.74
C CYS A 8 -10.26 -1.59 14.09
N GLY A 9 -10.96 -1.82 15.20
CA GLY A 9 -10.33 -2.04 16.51
C GLY A 9 -9.83 -3.48 16.62
N GLY A 10 -8.51 -3.66 16.67
CA GLY A 10 -7.83 -4.95 16.59
C GLY A 10 -8.41 -6.03 17.51
N HIS A 11 -8.86 -7.12 16.88
CA HIS A 11 -8.84 -8.46 17.45
C HIS A 11 -8.16 -9.37 16.44
N TRP A 12 -7.01 -9.90 16.84
CA TRP A 12 -6.20 -10.80 16.01
C TRP A 12 -6.70 -12.22 16.19
N PRO A 13 -7.30 -12.87 15.18
CA PRO A 13 -7.53 -14.30 15.25
C PRO A 13 -6.19 -15.04 15.20
N PRO A 14 -6.03 -16.15 15.95
CA PRO A 14 -4.80 -16.95 15.95
C PRO A 14 -4.60 -17.56 14.55
N GLY A 15 -3.65 -17.04 13.79
CA GLY A 15 -3.38 -17.54 12.43
C GLY A 15 -2.36 -16.76 11.60
N ALA A 16 -1.95 -15.57 12.01
CA ALA A 16 -0.81 -14.91 11.38
C ALA A 16 0.48 -15.26 12.11
N ALA A 17 1.31 -16.07 11.46
CA ALA A 17 2.65 -16.38 11.95
C ALA A 17 3.62 -15.28 11.48
N ALA A 18 4.40 -14.73 12.41
CA ALA A 18 5.66 -14.09 12.05
C ALA A 18 6.55 -15.19 11.47
N ALA A 19 6.64 -15.26 10.13
CA ALA A 19 7.17 -16.43 9.43
C ALA A 19 8.71 -16.46 9.38
N ASP A 20 9.34 -15.41 9.89
CA ASP A 20 10.77 -15.14 9.93
C ASP A 20 10.87 -13.74 10.55
N GLY A 21 11.82 -13.42 11.42
CA GLY A 21 11.80 -12.19 12.23
C GLY A 21 11.64 -10.83 11.51
N MET A 22 11.65 -10.77 10.17
CA MET A 22 11.38 -9.58 9.35
C MET A 22 10.16 -9.69 8.41
N LEU A 23 9.45 -10.82 8.44
CA LEU A 23 8.38 -11.17 7.52
C LEU A 23 7.09 -11.44 8.28
N TRP A 24 6.00 -10.87 7.76
CA TRP A 24 4.65 -11.19 8.20
C TRP A 24 3.86 -11.75 7.03
N GLN A 25 2.96 -12.69 7.29
CA GLN A 25 2.02 -13.20 6.29
C GLN A 25 0.70 -13.62 6.92
N THR A 26 -0.34 -13.67 6.11
CA THR A 26 -1.60 -14.32 6.45
C THR A 26 -1.66 -15.72 5.86
N GLU A 27 -2.42 -16.60 6.51
CA GLU A 27 -3.03 -17.75 5.81
C GLU A 27 -3.96 -17.27 4.68
N LEU A 28 -4.42 -18.20 3.85
CA LEU A 28 -5.46 -17.88 2.86
C LEU A 28 -6.77 -17.50 3.55
N ARG A 29 -7.36 -16.40 3.11
CA ARG A 29 -8.58 -15.83 3.70
C ARG A 29 -9.66 -15.71 2.62
N PRO A 30 -10.93 -16.03 2.91
CA PRO A 30 -11.99 -15.95 1.91
C PRO A 30 -12.41 -14.49 1.65
N HIS A 31 -12.91 -14.23 0.44
CA HIS A 31 -13.68 -13.03 0.10
C HIS A 31 -14.82 -13.37 -0.87
N ALA A 32 -15.60 -12.39 -1.31
CA ALA A 32 -16.83 -12.60 -2.08
C ALA A 32 -16.66 -13.40 -3.39
N ALA A 33 -15.46 -13.41 -3.96
CA ALA A 33 -15.19 -14.03 -5.26
C ALA A 33 -13.99 -14.99 -5.26
N GLY A 34 -13.54 -15.47 -4.10
CA GLY A 34 -12.38 -16.35 -3.99
C GLY A 34 -11.67 -16.28 -2.65
N GLU A 35 -10.34 -16.30 -2.71
CA GLU A 35 -9.45 -16.24 -1.55
C GLU A 35 -8.40 -15.14 -1.77
N PHE A 36 -7.82 -14.61 -0.70
CA PHE A 36 -6.69 -13.71 -0.76
C PHE A 36 -5.58 -14.12 0.20
N SER A 37 -4.37 -13.66 -0.09
CA SER A 37 -3.17 -13.82 0.74
C SER A 37 -2.47 -12.48 0.85
N MET A 38 -1.97 -12.14 2.04
CA MET A 38 -1.19 -10.95 2.29
C MET A 38 0.18 -11.31 2.87
N ALA A 39 1.19 -10.53 2.54
CA ALA A 39 2.49 -10.62 3.17
C ALA A 39 3.16 -9.25 3.21
N ALA A 40 4.05 -9.07 4.18
CA ALA A 40 4.86 -7.89 4.30
C ALA A 40 6.30 -8.21 4.74
N ALA A 41 7.25 -7.38 4.31
CA ALA A 41 8.61 -7.33 4.81
C ALA A 41 8.94 -5.90 5.27
N GLN A 42 9.58 -5.77 6.43
CA GLN A 42 9.97 -4.47 6.97
C GLN A 42 11.47 -4.27 6.74
N ALA A 43 11.84 -3.19 6.06
CA ALA A 43 13.20 -2.68 5.92
C ALA A 43 13.48 -1.51 6.86
N ASN A 44 12.53 -0.58 6.96
CA ASN A 44 12.68 0.65 7.72
C ASN A 44 12.72 0.40 9.24
N LEU A 45 13.30 1.34 9.99
CA LEU A 45 13.33 1.27 11.45
C LEU A 45 11.91 1.19 12.03
N ILE A 46 11.00 1.95 11.43
CA ILE A 46 9.56 1.88 11.65
C ILE A 46 8.96 1.58 10.28
N MET A 47 8.13 0.55 10.18
CA MET A 47 7.46 0.23 8.92
C MET A 47 6.55 1.39 8.50
N GLU A 48 6.75 1.88 7.28
CA GLU A 48 5.97 2.97 6.69
C GLU A 48 4.86 2.42 5.77
N ASP A 49 5.07 1.26 5.16
CA ASP A 49 4.06 0.52 4.42
C ASP A 49 2.87 0.08 5.29
N GLN A 50 1.67 0.11 4.74
CA GLN A 50 0.46 -0.51 5.31
C GLN A 50 -0.37 -1.18 4.20
N ALA A 51 -1.04 -2.29 4.51
CA ALA A 51 -1.96 -2.94 3.57
C ALA A 51 -3.21 -3.45 4.29
N GLN A 52 -4.35 -3.48 3.61
CA GLN A 52 -5.58 -4.03 4.16
C GLN A 52 -6.56 -4.56 3.11
N VAL A 53 -7.37 -5.53 3.52
CA VAL A 53 -8.45 -6.13 2.74
C VAL A 53 -9.72 -6.13 3.57
N LEU A 54 -10.79 -5.54 3.05
CA LEU A 54 -12.13 -5.66 3.59
C LEU A 54 -12.94 -6.58 2.71
N ALA A 55 -13.29 -7.75 3.25
CA ALA A 55 -14.17 -8.71 2.60
C ALA A 55 -15.59 -8.57 3.16
N SER A 56 -16.54 -8.34 2.27
CA SER A 56 -17.97 -8.37 2.57
C SER A 56 -18.72 -9.08 1.44
N PRO A 57 -19.96 -9.54 1.66
CA PRO A 57 -20.78 -10.11 0.59
C PRO A 57 -21.01 -9.14 -0.60
N ALA A 58 -21.05 -7.84 -0.34
CA ALA A 58 -21.34 -6.81 -1.35
C ALA A 58 -20.10 -6.38 -2.15
N ALA A 59 -18.93 -6.34 -1.52
CA ALA A 59 -17.70 -5.90 -2.14
C ALA A 59 -16.45 -6.46 -1.45
N THR A 60 -15.37 -6.59 -2.22
CA THR A 60 -14.00 -6.77 -1.69
C THR A 60 -13.23 -5.48 -1.94
N LEU A 61 -12.77 -4.82 -0.88
CA LEU A 61 -11.84 -3.68 -0.96
C LEU A 61 -10.44 -4.15 -0.61
N VAL A 62 -9.44 -3.67 -1.34
CA VAL A 62 -8.02 -3.98 -1.15
C VAL A 62 -7.28 -2.66 -1.21
N ALA A 63 -6.34 -2.42 -0.30
CA ALA A 63 -5.48 -1.27 -0.41
C ALA A 63 -4.05 -1.56 0.04
N VAL A 64 -3.11 -0.91 -0.63
CA VAL A 64 -1.70 -0.82 -0.25
C VAL A 64 -1.34 0.66 -0.18
N TYR A 65 -0.67 1.03 0.91
CA TYR A 65 -0.26 2.38 1.23
C TYR A 65 1.24 2.36 1.48
N ASP A 66 1.99 2.99 0.59
CA ASP A 66 3.44 3.08 0.68
C ASP A 66 3.80 4.42 1.30
N GLY A 67 4.15 4.39 2.59
CA GLY A 67 4.37 5.59 3.37
C GLY A 67 5.80 6.09 3.25
N HIS A 68 5.99 7.41 3.32
CA HIS A 68 7.32 8.01 3.32
C HIS A 68 7.40 9.27 4.18
N GLY A 69 8.60 9.56 4.67
CA GLY A 69 8.84 10.71 5.57
C GLY A 69 8.29 10.51 6.98
N GLY A 70 7.80 9.31 7.28
CA GLY A 70 7.09 8.89 8.48
C GLY A 70 5.91 7.98 8.15
N PRO A 71 5.38 7.21 9.12
CA PRO A 71 4.28 6.28 8.87
C PRO A 71 2.90 6.90 9.08
N ASP A 72 2.80 8.19 9.44
CA ASP A 72 1.54 8.80 9.86
C ASP A 72 0.48 8.80 8.74
N ALA A 73 0.85 9.10 7.49
CA ALA A 73 -0.10 9.15 6.36
C ALA A 73 -0.65 7.77 6.00
N SER A 74 0.21 6.75 5.89
CA SER A 74 -0.21 5.38 5.58
C SER A 74 -1.08 4.76 6.69
N ARG A 75 -0.75 5.05 7.96
CA ARG A 75 -1.55 4.63 9.13
C ARG A 75 -2.89 5.35 9.21
N PHE A 76 -2.93 6.63 8.85
CA PHE A 76 -4.17 7.39 8.70
C PHE A 76 -5.05 6.75 7.61
N LEU A 77 -4.50 6.52 6.41
CA LEU A 77 -5.23 5.92 5.30
C LEU A 77 -5.80 4.55 5.63
N ARG A 78 -5.02 3.70 6.32
CA ARG A 78 -5.50 2.41 6.83
C ARG A 78 -6.78 2.57 7.66
N SER A 79 -6.84 3.58 8.50
CA SER A 79 -7.96 3.78 9.43
C SER A 79 -9.17 4.47 8.77
N SER A 80 -8.93 5.33 7.79
CA SER A 80 -9.94 6.29 7.29
C SER A 80 -10.44 6.01 5.88
N LEU A 81 -9.65 5.42 4.99
CA LEU A 81 -10.01 5.32 3.56
C LEU A 81 -11.22 4.41 3.30
N PHE A 82 -11.23 3.19 3.84
CA PHE A 82 -12.35 2.26 3.65
C PHE A 82 -13.68 2.80 4.18
N PRO A 83 -13.75 3.42 5.38
CA PRO A 83 -14.94 4.13 5.83
C PRO A 83 -15.44 5.19 4.83
N HIS A 84 -14.55 6.00 4.25
CA HIS A 84 -14.94 6.98 3.22
C HIS A 84 -15.47 6.30 1.96
N VAL A 85 -14.79 5.26 1.48
CA VAL A 85 -15.22 4.49 0.29
C VAL A 85 -16.62 3.91 0.51
N GLN A 86 -16.88 3.29 1.66
CA GLN A 86 -18.19 2.73 1.99
C GLN A 86 -19.28 3.81 2.08
N ARG A 87 -18.95 4.95 2.71
CA ARG A 87 -19.88 6.09 2.84
C ARG A 87 -20.26 6.63 1.46
N PHE A 88 -19.29 6.99 0.64
CA PHE A 88 -19.58 7.56 -0.68
C PHE A 88 -20.17 6.55 -1.64
N ALA A 89 -19.80 5.27 -1.58
CA ALA A 89 -20.48 4.23 -2.36
C ALA A 89 -21.97 4.13 -1.99
N LYS A 90 -22.32 4.27 -0.70
CA LYS A 90 -23.72 4.30 -0.27
C LYS A 90 -24.44 5.56 -0.77
N GLU A 91 -23.81 6.73 -0.64
CA GLU A 91 -24.37 8.02 -1.09
C GLU A 91 -24.59 8.05 -2.61
N GLN A 92 -23.71 7.42 -3.39
CA GLN A 92 -23.78 7.33 -4.86
C GLN A 92 -24.65 6.15 -5.37
N GLY A 93 -25.27 5.37 -4.48
CA GLY A 93 -26.10 4.21 -4.86
C GLY A 93 -25.33 2.98 -5.33
N GLY A 94 -24.00 2.94 -5.14
CA GLY A 94 -23.14 1.83 -5.49
C GLY A 94 -21.66 2.24 -5.60
N MET A 95 -20.79 1.25 -5.80
CA MET A 95 -19.39 1.53 -6.13
C MET A 95 -19.29 2.19 -7.50
N SER A 96 -18.58 3.32 -7.59
CA SER A 96 -18.38 4.06 -8.83
C SER A 96 -17.04 4.80 -8.82
N THR A 97 -16.62 5.32 -9.97
CA THR A 97 -15.42 6.18 -10.06
C THR A 97 -15.57 7.42 -9.19
N ASP A 98 -16.77 8.01 -9.14
CA ASP A 98 -17.01 9.24 -8.41
C ASP A 98 -17.05 8.99 -6.91
N ALA A 99 -17.61 7.87 -6.48
CA ALA A 99 -17.54 7.44 -5.08
C ALA A 99 -16.08 7.27 -4.62
N ILE A 100 -15.21 6.71 -5.47
CA ILE A 100 -13.79 6.52 -5.16
C ILE A 100 -13.04 7.86 -5.14
N ARG A 101 -13.27 8.75 -6.12
CA ARG A 101 -12.66 10.10 -6.12
C ARG A 101 -13.05 10.90 -4.89
N LEU A 102 -14.34 10.92 -4.56
CA LEU A 102 -14.85 11.60 -3.37
C LEU A 102 -14.25 11.03 -2.08
N ALA A 103 -14.10 9.71 -2.01
CA ALA A 103 -13.51 9.05 -0.85
C ALA A 103 -12.03 9.40 -0.65
N ILE A 104 -11.23 9.38 -1.72
CA ILE A 104 -9.81 9.73 -1.68
C ILE A 104 -9.64 11.23 -1.37
N GLY A 105 -10.42 12.10 -2.01
CA GLY A 105 -10.40 13.54 -1.73
C GLY A 105 -10.82 13.87 -0.28
N ALA A 106 -11.83 13.19 0.26
CA ALA A 106 -12.21 13.36 1.66
C ALA A 106 -11.14 12.86 2.64
N ALA A 107 -10.41 11.79 2.28
CA ALA A 107 -9.29 11.30 3.08
C ALA A 107 -8.13 12.31 3.08
N GLU A 108 -7.78 12.90 1.94
CA GLU A 108 -6.77 13.97 1.84
C GLU A 108 -7.14 15.19 2.71
N GLU A 109 -8.37 15.68 2.59
CA GLU A 109 -8.85 16.84 3.37
C GLU A 109 -8.91 16.54 4.87
N GLU A 110 -9.31 15.33 5.26
CA GLU A 110 -9.29 14.92 6.66
C GLU A 110 -7.86 14.84 7.21
N PHE A 111 -6.93 14.27 6.45
CA PHE A 111 -5.52 14.23 6.87
C PHE A 111 -4.89 15.62 6.95
N LEU A 112 -5.24 16.52 6.03
CA LEU A 112 -4.80 17.92 6.07
C LEU A 112 -5.25 18.61 7.37
N ARG A 113 -6.49 18.36 7.83
CA ARG A 113 -6.95 18.88 9.13
C ARG A 113 -6.13 18.34 10.29
N GLU A 114 -5.79 17.05 10.29
CA GLU A 114 -4.93 16.45 11.33
C GLU A 114 -3.52 17.06 11.30
N VAL A 115 -2.95 17.27 10.12
CA VAL A 115 -1.65 17.92 9.93
C VAL A 115 -1.67 19.35 10.46
N ARG A 116 -2.68 20.16 10.13
CA ARG A 116 -2.82 21.54 10.64
C ARG A 116 -2.92 21.57 12.17
N GLN A 117 -3.61 20.62 12.78
CA GLN A 117 -3.72 20.52 14.24
C GLN A 117 -2.39 20.13 14.90
N ALA A 118 -1.64 19.21 14.30
CA ALA A 118 -0.35 18.76 14.83
C ALA A 118 0.80 19.73 14.51
N TRP A 119 0.65 20.60 13.51
CA TRP A 119 1.67 21.47 12.95
C TRP A 119 2.49 22.25 14.00
N PRO A 120 1.89 22.97 14.96
CA PRO A 120 2.66 23.82 15.88
C PRO A 120 3.59 23.03 16.80
N LYS A 121 3.29 21.74 17.04
CA LYS A 121 4.06 20.87 17.93
C LYS A 121 4.97 19.90 17.18
N ARG A 122 4.60 19.53 15.95
CA ARG A 122 5.26 18.50 15.15
C ARG A 122 5.30 18.90 13.68
N PRO A 123 6.06 19.94 13.31
CA PRO A 123 6.08 20.50 11.95
C PRO A 123 6.53 19.49 10.88
N ARG A 124 7.31 18.47 11.25
CA ARG A 124 7.69 17.39 10.31
C ARG A 124 6.49 16.62 9.73
N VAL A 125 5.32 16.65 10.38
CA VAL A 125 4.14 15.92 9.91
C VAL A 125 3.63 16.40 8.54
N ALA A 126 3.88 17.65 8.13
CA ALA A 126 3.51 18.08 6.77
C ALA A 126 4.40 17.49 5.68
N ALA A 127 5.55 16.90 6.04
CA ALA A 127 6.44 16.19 5.13
C ALA A 127 6.17 14.68 5.06
N VAL A 128 5.18 14.19 5.81
CA VAL A 128 4.76 12.80 5.74
C VAL A 128 3.77 12.65 4.59
N GLY A 129 3.98 11.62 3.78
CA GLY A 129 3.09 11.28 2.68
C GLY A 129 2.92 9.78 2.52
N SER A 130 2.02 9.39 1.63
CA SER A 130 1.81 8.00 1.27
C SER A 130 1.30 7.89 -0.17
N CYS A 131 1.89 6.98 -0.95
CA CYS A 131 1.20 6.43 -2.11
C CYS A 131 -0.06 5.69 -1.63
N CYS A 132 -1.06 5.58 -2.51
CA CYS A 132 -2.33 4.94 -2.20
C CYS A 132 -2.82 4.19 -3.43
N LEU A 133 -2.74 2.86 -3.37
CA LEU A 133 -3.30 1.95 -4.35
C LEU A 133 -4.55 1.29 -3.77
N LEU A 134 -5.71 1.56 -4.37
CA LEU A 134 -7.01 1.03 -3.95
C LEU A 134 -7.61 0.16 -5.06
N GLY A 135 -7.99 -1.07 -4.71
CA GLY A 135 -8.82 -1.96 -5.51
C GLY A 135 -10.21 -2.13 -4.90
N ALA A 136 -11.25 -2.12 -5.72
CA ALA A 136 -12.61 -2.46 -5.31
C ALA A 136 -13.24 -3.44 -6.31
N ILE A 137 -13.67 -4.60 -5.83
CA ILE A 137 -14.46 -5.57 -6.59
C ILE A 137 -15.90 -5.48 -6.09
N SER A 138 -16.80 -4.98 -6.93
CA SER A 138 -18.24 -4.95 -6.64
C SER A 138 -19.00 -5.57 -7.80
N GLY A 139 -19.77 -6.62 -7.52
CA GLY A 139 -20.36 -7.44 -8.57
C GLY A 139 -19.29 -8.07 -9.47
N ASP A 140 -19.37 -7.79 -10.77
CA ASP A 140 -18.44 -8.22 -11.82
C ASP A 140 -17.46 -7.09 -12.23
N THR A 141 -17.46 -5.97 -11.51
CA THR A 141 -16.69 -4.78 -11.87
C THR A 141 -15.52 -4.61 -10.92
N LEU A 142 -14.33 -4.45 -11.48
CA LEU A 142 -13.12 -4.07 -10.77
C LEU A 142 -12.84 -2.60 -11.03
N TYR A 143 -12.58 -1.87 -9.95
CA TYR A 143 -12.06 -0.52 -9.94
C TYR A 143 -10.65 -0.57 -9.36
N VAL A 144 -9.69 0.09 -10.02
CA VAL A 144 -8.33 0.29 -9.54
C VAL A 144 -8.05 1.78 -9.55
N ALA A 145 -7.80 2.36 -8.38
CA ALA A 145 -7.41 3.75 -8.22
C ALA A 145 -5.98 3.82 -7.69
N ASN A 146 -5.12 4.60 -8.34
CA ASN A 146 -3.71 4.72 -7.96
C ASN A 146 -3.28 6.18 -7.76
N LEU A 147 -2.51 6.39 -6.69
CA LEU A 147 -1.73 7.58 -6.37
C LEU A 147 -0.31 7.11 -6.04
N GLY A 148 0.68 7.54 -6.80
CA GLY A 148 2.08 7.11 -6.62
C GLY A 148 2.43 5.89 -7.48
N ASP A 149 3.40 5.11 -7.02
CA ASP A 149 4.10 4.06 -7.77
C ASP A 149 3.98 2.65 -7.18
N SER A 150 3.12 2.48 -6.17
CA SER A 150 2.46 1.19 -5.94
C SER A 150 1.72 0.75 -7.21
N ARG A 151 1.63 -0.57 -7.44
CA ARG A 151 1.08 -1.11 -8.70
C ARG A 151 0.12 -2.28 -8.51
N ALA A 152 -0.92 -2.29 -9.33
CA ALA A 152 -1.85 -3.41 -9.49
C ALA A 152 -1.62 -4.13 -10.83
N VAL A 153 -1.51 -5.47 -10.77
CA VAL A 153 -1.30 -6.33 -11.95
C VAL A 153 -2.30 -7.48 -11.95
N LEU A 154 -2.93 -7.71 -13.09
CA LEU A 154 -3.85 -8.82 -13.34
C LEU A 154 -3.12 -10.00 -13.99
N GLY A 155 -3.25 -11.18 -13.40
CA GLY A 155 -2.90 -12.44 -14.05
C GLY A 155 -4.08 -12.98 -14.85
N ARG A 156 -3.96 -12.97 -16.19
CA ARG A 156 -4.98 -13.53 -17.10
C ARG A 156 -4.49 -14.82 -17.71
N ARG A 157 -5.32 -15.87 -17.71
CA ARG A 157 -5.03 -17.11 -18.44
C ARG A 157 -5.28 -16.92 -19.94
N VAL A 158 -4.32 -17.34 -20.77
CA VAL A 158 -4.49 -17.38 -22.23
C VAL A 158 -5.04 -18.74 -22.64
N VAL A 159 -6.15 -18.74 -23.39
CA VAL A 159 -6.78 -19.96 -23.92
C VAL A 159 -5.94 -20.46 -25.10
N GLY A 160 -5.65 -21.77 -25.16
CA GLY A 160 -4.93 -22.41 -26.26
C GLY A 160 -3.39 -22.44 -26.14
N ALA A 161 -2.77 -21.57 -25.34
CA ALA A 161 -1.31 -21.49 -25.18
C ALA A 161 -0.79 -22.33 -23.99
N GLY A 162 -1.09 -23.63 -23.93
CA GLY A 162 -0.54 -24.53 -22.90
C GLY A 162 -0.90 -24.17 -21.45
N GLY A 163 -1.91 -23.31 -21.26
CA GLY A 163 -2.31 -22.84 -19.94
C GLY A 163 -1.39 -21.78 -19.32
N VAL A 164 -0.66 -20.97 -20.08
CA VAL A 164 0.15 -19.86 -19.54
C VAL A 164 -0.74 -18.69 -19.05
N ALA A 165 -0.31 -17.99 -17.99
CA ALA A 165 -0.87 -16.70 -17.61
C ALA A 165 -0.01 -15.55 -18.13
N VAL A 166 -0.65 -14.46 -18.56
CA VAL A 166 -0.01 -13.20 -18.96
C VAL A 166 -0.33 -12.11 -17.96
N ALA A 167 0.62 -11.20 -17.77
CA ALA A 167 0.45 -10.03 -16.93
C ALA A 167 -0.25 -8.90 -17.71
N GLU A 168 -1.24 -8.28 -17.09
CA GLU A 168 -1.85 -7.04 -17.56
C GLU A 168 -1.79 -6.02 -16.44
N ARG A 169 -1.02 -4.95 -16.63
CA ARG A 169 -0.91 -3.85 -15.67
C ARG A 169 -2.22 -3.05 -15.62
N LEU A 170 -2.70 -2.76 -14.42
CA LEU A 170 -3.98 -2.08 -14.17
C LEU A 170 -3.82 -0.66 -13.60
N SER A 171 -2.60 -0.19 -13.40
CA SER A 171 -2.29 1.14 -12.87
C SER A 171 -1.05 1.71 -13.55
N THR A 172 -1.01 3.02 -13.75
CA THR A 172 0.22 3.73 -14.16
C THR A 172 1.00 4.12 -12.91
N ASP A 173 2.31 3.90 -12.91
CA ASP A 173 3.17 4.34 -11.83
C ASP A 173 3.39 5.87 -11.97
N HIS A 174 2.98 6.64 -10.97
CA HIS A 174 3.13 8.09 -10.96
C HIS A 174 4.50 8.48 -10.40
N ASN A 175 5.57 8.06 -11.07
CA ASN A 175 6.96 8.30 -10.67
C ASN A 175 7.73 8.99 -11.81
N VAL A 176 8.49 10.03 -11.49
CA VAL A 176 9.24 10.83 -12.47
C VAL A 176 10.45 10.11 -13.08
N ALA A 177 10.71 8.86 -12.73
CA ALA A 177 11.54 7.96 -13.52
C ALA A 177 10.95 7.71 -14.92
N SER A 178 9.61 7.74 -15.07
CA SER A 178 8.93 7.74 -16.37
C SER A 178 9.02 9.11 -17.03
N GLU A 179 9.37 9.13 -18.32
CA GLU A 179 9.44 10.36 -19.11
C GLU A 179 8.08 11.02 -19.29
N GLU A 180 7.04 10.21 -19.46
CA GLU A 180 5.67 10.66 -19.59
C GLU A 180 5.22 11.42 -18.34
N VAL A 181 5.53 10.89 -17.15
CA VAL A 181 5.22 11.56 -15.88
C VAL A 181 6.06 12.84 -15.71
N ARG A 182 7.32 12.87 -16.16
CA ARG A 182 8.12 14.11 -16.16
C ARG A 182 7.48 15.19 -17.01
N HIS A 183 7.03 14.84 -18.21
CA HIS A 183 6.35 15.77 -19.11
C HIS A 183 5.02 16.26 -18.54
N GLU A 184 4.23 15.39 -17.90
CA GLU A 184 3.00 15.77 -17.20
C GLU A 184 3.29 16.81 -16.10
N VAL A 185 4.26 16.53 -15.21
CA VAL A 185 4.61 17.41 -14.10
C VAL A 185 5.14 18.76 -14.60
N ALA A 186 5.99 18.75 -15.64
CA ALA A 186 6.50 19.97 -16.27
C ALA A 186 5.39 20.80 -16.94
N ALA A 187 4.44 20.15 -17.63
CA ALA A 187 3.32 20.82 -18.27
C ALA A 187 2.34 21.47 -17.27
N GLN A 188 2.23 20.92 -16.06
CA GLN A 188 1.47 21.53 -14.97
C GLN A 188 2.22 22.71 -14.32
N ASN A 189 3.54 22.79 -14.51
CA ASN A 189 4.45 23.77 -13.91
C ASN A 189 5.37 24.44 -14.93
N PRO A 190 4.85 25.03 -16.03
CA PRO A 190 5.67 25.54 -17.15
C PRO A 190 6.65 26.67 -16.80
N ASP A 191 6.43 27.34 -15.67
CA ASP A 191 7.23 28.47 -15.18
C ASP A 191 8.11 28.11 -13.97
N ASP A 192 8.34 26.82 -13.74
CA ASP A 192 9.26 26.27 -12.74
C ASP A 192 10.22 25.28 -13.39
N GLU A 193 11.31 25.80 -13.96
CA GLU A 193 12.36 24.97 -14.61
C GLU A 193 13.01 23.96 -13.66
N GLN A 194 12.85 24.15 -12.35
CA GLN A 194 13.38 23.27 -11.31
C GLN A 194 12.30 22.32 -10.76
N ILE A 195 11.13 22.20 -11.42
CA ILE A 195 10.05 21.33 -10.97
C ILE A 195 10.48 19.86 -10.96
N VAL A 196 11.20 19.40 -11.97
CA VAL A 196 11.72 18.03 -12.08
C VAL A 196 13.19 18.10 -12.43
N VAL A 197 14.05 17.59 -11.55
CA VAL A 197 15.51 17.66 -11.70
C VAL A 197 16.15 16.30 -11.46
N HIS A 198 17.21 16.00 -12.20
CA HIS A 198 17.99 14.79 -11.98
C HIS A 198 19.06 15.04 -10.92
N THR A 199 18.91 14.43 -9.74
CA THR A 199 19.82 14.59 -8.60
C THR A 199 19.90 13.32 -7.77
N ARG A 200 21.06 13.08 -7.16
CA ARG A 200 21.31 11.87 -6.34
C ARG A 200 21.02 10.58 -7.12
N GLY A 201 21.35 10.56 -8.41
CA GLY A 201 21.18 9.40 -9.29
C GLY A 201 19.75 9.09 -9.75
N ALA A 202 18.79 9.99 -9.53
CA ALA A 202 17.41 9.80 -9.98
C ALA A 202 16.72 11.12 -10.33
N TRP A 203 15.67 11.05 -11.14
CA TRP A 203 14.75 12.17 -11.34
C TRP A 203 13.91 12.40 -10.08
N ARG A 204 13.74 13.66 -9.68
CA ARG A 204 12.99 14.03 -8.47
C ARG A 204 12.23 15.35 -8.68
N ILE A 205 11.03 15.42 -8.12
CA ILE A 205 10.25 16.66 -8.01
C ILE A 205 10.91 17.57 -6.99
N LYS A 206 11.23 18.80 -7.40
CA LYS A 206 11.98 19.81 -6.62
C LYS A 206 13.28 19.28 -6.00
N GLY A 207 13.86 18.21 -6.55
CA GLY A 207 15.05 17.54 -6.03
C GLY A 207 14.81 16.67 -4.79
N ILE A 208 13.55 16.42 -4.42
CA ILE A 208 13.18 15.81 -3.14
C ILE A 208 12.59 14.42 -3.32
N ILE A 209 11.44 14.29 -4.00
CA ILE A 209 10.65 13.04 -4.05
C ILE A 209 10.51 12.53 -5.49
N GLN A 210 10.34 11.21 -5.69
CA GLN A 210 10.17 10.64 -7.03
C GLN A 210 8.70 10.49 -7.45
N VAL A 211 7.77 10.35 -6.51
CA VAL A 211 6.35 10.26 -6.83
C VAL A 211 5.76 11.63 -7.15
N SER A 212 4.90 11.68 -8.17
CA SER A 212 4.14 12.88 -8.56
C SER A 212 2.76 12.96 -7.91
N ARG A 213 2.30 11.86 -7.31
CA ARG A 213 1.00 11.79 -6.64
C ARG A 213 1.10 11.07 -5.31
N SER A 214 0.44 11.62 -4.30
CA SER A 214 0.40 11.05 -2.94
C SER A 214 -0.77 11.64 -2.15
N ILE A 215 -1.10 11.01 -1.03
CA ILE A 215 -1.83 11.63 0.08
C ILE A 215 -0.80 12.23 1.05
N GLY A 216 -1.08 13.39 1.63
CA GLY A 216 -0.11 14.08 2.48
C GLY A 216 0.91 14.89 1.67
N ASP A 217 2.18 14.91 2.08
CA ASP A 217 3.23 15.76 1.47
C ASP A 217 2.79 17.23 1.34
N PHE A 218 2.05 17.74 2.31
CA PHE A 218 1.41 19.06 2.19
C PHE A 218 2.41 20.19 2.06
N TYR A 219 3.65 20.03 2.51
CA TYR A 219 4.72 20.98 2.22
C TYR A 219 5.07 21.10 0.73
N LEU A 220 4.73 20.13 -0.11
CA LEU A 220 4.89 20.18 -1.56
C LEU A 220 3.60 20.56 -2.30
N LYS A 221 2.50 20.75 -1.57
CA LYS A 221 1.18 21.08 -2.13
C LYS A 221 0.70 22.48 -1.73
N ASN A 222 0.95 22.87 -0.48
CA ASN A 222 0.42 24.10 0.09
C ASN A 222 1.56 25.08 0.46
N GLN A 223 1.41 26.33 0.02
CA GLN A 223 2.32 27.41 0.41
C GLN A 223 2.32 27.69 1.92
N GLU A 224 1.20 27.37 2.60
CA GLU A 224 1.05 27.55 4.05
C GLU A 224 2.13 26.79 4.83
N PHE A 225 2.61 25.63 4.34
CA PHE A 225 3.63 24.84 5.03
C PHE A 225 5.04 25.09 4.46
N SER A 226 5.19 25.18 3.14
CA SER A 226 6.51 25.37 2.51
C SER A 226 7.16 26.71 2.86
N MET A 227 6.36 27.76 3.08
CA MET A 227 6.86 29.09 3.36
C MET A 227 6.91 29.43 4.86
N ASP A 228 6.34 28.60 5.73
CA ASP A 228 6.28 28.83 7.16
C ASP A 228 7.69 28.70 7.81
N PRO A 229 8.12 29.69 8.64
CA PRO A 229 9.41 29.66 9.32
C PRO A 229 9.68 28.40 10.16
N LEU A 230 8.65 27.78 10.75
CA LEU A 230 8.77 26.54 11.53
C LEU A 230 9.24 25.38 10.65
N PHE A 231 8.72 25.27 9.42
CA PHE A 231 9.14 24.22 8.51
C PHE A 231 10.56 24.42 8.00
N ARG A 232 10.94 25.68 7.73
CA ARG A 232 12.30 26.01 7.25
C ARG A 232 13.39 25.60 8.24
N GLN A 233 13.05 25.42 9.52
CA GLN A 233 13.97 24.92 10.55
C GLN A 233 14.13 23.40 10.52
N VAL A 234 13.18 22.65 9.94
CA VAL A 234 13.12 21.18 10.02
C VAL A 234 13.12 20.46 8.68
N GLY A 235 12.95 21.19 7.57
CA GLY A 235 12.83 20.65 6.22
C GLY A 235 13.42 21.60 5.16
N PRO A 236 13.48 21.16 3.89
CA PRO A 236 14.02 21.97 2.81
C PRO A 236 13.11 23.17 2.53
N VAL A 237 13.71 24.33 2.23
CA VAL A 237 12.97 25.48 1.72
C VAL A 237 12.61 25.20 0.27
N VAL A 238 11.32 25.09 -0.03
CA VAL A 238 10.81 24.82 -1.39
C VAL A 238 9.97 26.00 -1.83
N ALA A 239 10.46 26.77 -2.80
CA ALA A 239 9.64 27.79 -3.44
C ALA A 239 8.63 27.11 -4.37
N LEU A 240 7.35 27.18 -3.99
CA LEU A 240 6.23 26.64 -4.76
C LEU A 240 5.34 27.79 -5.24
N LYS A 241 5.09 27.86 -6.54
CA LYS A 241 4.06 28.75 -7.09
C LYS A 241 2.68 28.10 -7.14
N ARG A 242 2.65 26.76 -7.14
CA ARG A 242 1.46 25.89 -7.17
C ARG A 242 1.84 24.51 -6.61
N PRO A 243 0.87 23.61 -6.36
CA PRO A 243 1.17 22.26 -5.90
C PRO A 243 2.13 21.54 -6.86
N ALA A 244 3.21 20.99 -6.33
CA ALA A 244 4.15 20.16 -7.10
C ALA A 244 3.72 18.69 -7.18
N LEU A 245 2.84 18.26 -6.27
CA LEU A 245 2.24 16.93 -6.23
C LEU A 245 0.72 17.03 -6.28
N SER A 246 0.06 15.95 -6.72
CA SER A 246 -1.40 15.85 -6.76
C SER A 246 -1.92 14.71 -5.88
N ALA A 247 -3.13 14.88 -5.32
CA ALA A 247 -3.88 13.81 -4.65
C ALA A 247 -5.00 13.25 -5.54
N GLU A 248 -5.04 13.61 -6.83
CA GLU A 248 -6.06 13.13 -7.78
C GLU A 248 -5.72 11.72 -8.29
N PRO A 249 -6.54 10.70 -8.02
CA PRO A 249 -6.24 9.33 -8.40
C PRO A 249 -6.45 9.10 -9.90
N GLN A 250 -5.56 8.32 -10.52
CA GLN A 250 -5.89 7.69 -11.79
C GLN A 250 -6.79 6.48 -11.50
N ILE A 251 -7.97 6.41 -12.12
CA ILE A 251 -8.92 5.31 -11.92
C ILE A 251 -9.13 4.53 -13.22
N GLN A 252 -8.86 3.23 -13.18
CA GLN A 252 -9.24 2.29 -14.22
C GLN A 252 -10.45 1.46 -13.77
N VAL A 253 -11.43 1.31 -14.67
CA VAL A 253 -12.61 0.46 -14.46
C VAL A 253 -12.62 -0.65 -15.50
N ARG A 254 -12.89 -1.88 -15.06
CA ARG A 254 -13.03 -3.02 -15.97
C ARG A 254 -14.12 -3.99 -15.52
N LYS A 255 -14.72 -4.66 -16.49
CA LYS A 255 -15.48 -5.89 -16.24
C LYS A 255 -14.54 -7.08 -16.14
N LEU A 256 -14.68 -7.86 -15.07
CA LEU A 256 -13.94 -9.09 -14.87
C LEU A 256 -14.40 -10.16 -15.84
N LYS A 257 -13.45 -10.87 -16.44
CA LYS A 257 -13.69 -11.94 -17.40
C LYS A 257 -13.39 -13.31 -16.77
N PRO A 258 -13.98 -14.41 -17.26
CA PRO A 258 -13.64 -15.76 -16.78
C PRO A 258 -12.15 -16.14 -16.92
N THR A 259 -11.41 -15.49 -17.83
CA THR A 259 -9.97 -15.67 -18.01
C THR A 259 -9.13 -14.91 -17.01
N ASP A 260 -9.68 -13.93 -16.29
CA ASP A 260 -9.01 -13.17 -15.24
C ASP A 260 -8.90 -14.07 -13.99
N GLN A 261 -7.68 -14.39 -13.53
CA GLN A 261 -7.47 -15.44 -12.52
C GLN A 261 -7.16 -14.88 -11.13
N PHE A 262 -6.36 -13.83 -11.05
CA PHE A 262 -5.95 -13.21 -9.79
C PHE A 262 -5.43 -11.79 -10.03
N LEU A 263 -5.44 -10.99 -8.98
CA LEU A 263 -4.86 -9.65 -8.92
C LEU A 263 -3.70 -9.65 -7.93
N ILE A 264 -2.67 -8.87 -8.22
CA ILE A 264 -1.54 -8.58 -7.34
C ILE A 264 -1.57 -7.07 -7.09
N PHE A 265 -1.68 -6.66 -5.83
CA PHE A 265 -1.51 -5.29 -5.37
C PHE A 265 -0.24 -5.25 -4.51
N ALA A 266 0.71 -4.37 -4.83
CA ALA A 266 1.91 -4.25 -4.02
C ALA A 266 2.55 -2.85 -4.07
N SER A 267 3.30 -2.52 -3.02
CA SER A 267 4.17 -1.34 -2.94
C SER A 267 5.35 -1.46 -3.90
N ASP A 268 6.05 -0.35 -4.13
CA ASP A 268 7.17 -0.31 -5.07
C ASP A 268 8.31 -1.26 -4.65
N GLY A 269 8.47 -1.54 -3.35
CA GLY A 269 9.43 -2.50 -2.82
C GLY A 269 9.33 -3.91 -3.41
N LEU A 270 8.17 -4.30 -3.97
CA LEU A 270 8.08 -5.50 -4.82
C LEU A 270 8.56 -5.22 -6.24
N TRP A 271 8.07 -4.15 -6.84
CA TRP A 271 8.18 -3.82 -8.26
C TRP A 271 9.54 -3.27 -8.68
N GLU A 272 10.37 -2.81 -7.74
CA GLU A 272 11.80 -2.49 -7.97
C GLU A 272 12.64 -3.75 -8.28
N HIS A 273 12.12 -4.92 -7.90
CA HIS A 273 12.84 -6.19 -7.93
C HIS A 273 12.22 -7.22 -8.86
N LEU A 274 10.91 -7.18 -9.08
CA LEU A 274 10.21 -8.13 -9.96
C LEU A 274 9.50 -7.42 -11.11
N SER A 275 9.60 -8.01 -12.31
CA SER A 275 8.75 -7.60 -13.43
C SER A 275 7.31 -8.05 -13.22
N ASP A 276 6.35 -7.38 -13.88
CA ASP A 276 4.94 -7.75 -13.86
C ASP A 276 4.75 -9.23 -14.26
N ASN A 277 5.48 -9.68 -15.27
CA ASN A 277 5.41 -11.05 -15.75
C ASN A 277 6.01 -12.04 -14.74
N ASP A 278 7.17 -11.76 -14.14
CA ASP A 278 7.76 -12.65 -13.13
C ASP A 278 6.84 -12.84 -11.94
N ALA A 279 6.24 -11.76 -11.45
CA ALA A 279 5.26 -11.82 -10.36
C ALA A 279 4.04 -12.68 -10.74
N VAL A 280 3.48 -12.47 -11.93
CA VAL A 280 2.35 -13.27 -12.43
C VAL A 280 2.74 -14.74 -12.62
N GLN A 281 3.93 -15.05 -13.13
CA GLN A 281 4.39 -16.44 -13.26
C GLN A 281 4.59 -17.10 -11.89
N ILE A 282 5.09 -16.38 -10.89
CA ILE A 282 5.22 -16.90 -9.52
C ILE A 282 3.83 -17.26 -8.98
N VAL A 283 2.85 -16.36 -9.07
CA VAL A 283 1.47 -16.64 -8.60
C VAL A 283 0.83 -17.78 -9.38
N PHE A 284 1.02 -17.81 -10.69
CA PHE A 284 0.37 -18.80 -11.56
C PHE A 284 0.91 -20.22 -11.38
N LYS A 285 2.22 -20.38 -11.17
CA LYS A 285 2.90 -21.70 -11.14
C LYS A 285 3.00 -22.32 -9.75
N ASN A 286 2.60 -21.61 -8.69
CA ASN A 286 2.77 -22.06 -7.31
C ASN A 286 1.42 -22.27 -6.60
N PRO A 287 1.40 -23.08 -5.52
CA PRO A 287 0.23 -23.19 -4.66
C PRO A 287 -0.19 -21.84 -4.07
N ARG A 288 -1.49 -21.68 -3.83
CA ARG A 288 -2.05 -20.45 -3.25
C ARG A 288 -1.55 -20.16 -1.84
N THR A 289 -1.35 -21.21 -1.04
CA THR A 289 -0.90 -21.08 0.34
C THR A 289 0.48 -20.44 0.40
N GLY A 290 0.58 -19.33 1.15
CA GLY A 290 1.81 -18.55 1.28
C GLY A 290 2.24 -17.80 0.01
N ILE A 291 1.34 -17.57 -0.95
CA ILE A 291 1.73 -17.00 -2.25
C ILE A 291 2.25 -15.56 -2.15
N ALA A 292 1.64 -14.72 -1.31
CA ALA A 292 2.10 -13.35 -1.12
C ALA A 292 3.52 -13.35 -0.53
N ASN A 293 3.79 -14.22 0.45
CA ASN A 293 5.13 -14.39 1.03
C ASN A 293 6.14 -14.92 0.00
N ARG A 294 5.70 -15.74 -0.95
CA ARG A 294 6.56 -16.22 -2.05
C ARG A 294 6.99 -15.07 -2.97
N LEU A 295 6.11 -14.12 -3.25
CA LEU A 295 6.44 -12.89 -3.98
C LEU A 295 7.43 -12.03 -3.19
N VAL A 296 7.16 -11.78 -1.91
CA VAL A 296 8.07 -11.03 -1.02
C VAL A 296 9.46 -11.68 -0.98
N ARG A 297 9.54 -13.00 -0.76
CA ARG A 297 10.82 -13.73 -0.75
C ARG A 297 11.54 -13.72 -2.10
N ALA A 298 10.81 -13.67 -3.22
CA ALA A 298 11.42 -13.56 -4.54
C ALA A 298 12.05 -12.17 -4.74
N ALA A 299 11.33 -11.10 -4.36
CA ALA A 299 11.87 -9.74 -4.39
C ALA A 299 13.11 -9.58 -3.49
N LEU A 300 13.04 -10.07 -2.24
CA LEU A 300 14.20 -10.02 -1.33
C LEU A 300 15.41 -10.78 -1.87
N LYS A 301 15.22 -11.94 -2.52
CA LYS A 301 16.32 -12.66 -3.17
C LYS A 301 16.96 -11.84 -4.29
N GLU A 302 16.18 -11.11 -5.06
CA GLU A 302 16.71 -10.25 -6.13
C GLU A 302 17.43 -9.02 -5.55
N ALA A 303 16.87 -8.43 -4.49
CA ALA A 303 17.47 -7.33 -3.75
C ALA A 303 18.87 -7.68 -3.21
N THR A 304 19.04 -8.87 -2.63
CA THR A 304 20.32 -9.28 -2.04
C THR A 304 21.37 -9.71 -3.07
N LYS A 305 20.96 -10.26 -4.23
CA LYS A 305 21.89 -10.59 -5.33
C LYS A 305 22.69 -9.37 -5.79
N ARG A 306 22.05 -8.21 -5.88
CA ARG A 306 22.69 -6.95 -6.31
C ARG A 306 23.79 -6.47 -5.34
N ARG A 307 23.85 -7.05 -4.14
CA ARG A 307 24.78 -6.66 -3.05
C ARG A 307 25.65 -7.83 -2.57
N GLU A 308 25.57 -8.99 -3.22
CA GLU A 308 26.32 -10.20 -2.83
C GLU A 308 26.05 -10.68 -1.39
N VAL A 309 24.84 -10.46 -0.88
CA VAL A 309 24.42 -10.88 0.47
C VAL A 309 23.45 -12.06 0.37
N SER A 310 23.50 -13.01 1.32
CA SER A 310 22.51 -14.09 1.36
C SER A 310 21.20 -13.61 2.01
N LEU A 311 20.07 -14.27 1.70
CA LEU A 311 18.81 -13.96 2.36
C LEU A 311 18.87 -14.21 3.88
N ASN A 312 19.74 -15.12 4.34
CA ASN A 312 19.91 -15.37 5.77
C ASN A 312 20.68 -14.24 6.45
N ASP A 313 21.74 -13.73 5.81
CA ASP A 313 22.50 -12.59 6.33
C ASP A 313 21.65 -11.32 6.34
N LEU A 314 20.78 -11.12 5.34
CA LEU A 314 19.86 -9.99 5.33
C LEU A 314 19.01 -9.95 6.61
N LYS A 315 18.59 -11.10 7.14
CA LYS A 315 17.77 -11.17 8.37
C LYS A 315 18.54 -10.75 9.62
N THR A 316 19.87 -10.88 9.61
CA THR A 316 20.72 -10.49 10.75
C THR A 316 21.04 -9.00 10.74
N ILE A 317 20.80 -8.31 9.62
CA ILE A 317 21.01 -6.86 9.52
C ILE A 317 19.89 -6.13 10.26
N GLU A 318 20.26 -5.13 11.05
CA GLU A 318 19.31 -4.33 11.83
C GLU A 318 18.29 -3.60 10.93
N ARG A 319 17.07 -3.42 11.47
CA ARG A 319 16.05 -2.55 10.85
C ARG A 319 16.59 -1.12 10.66
N GLY A 320 16.18 -0.44 9.60
CA GLY A 320 16.74 0.86 9.21
C GLY A 320 18.04 0.72 8.40
N VAL A 321 18.97 -0.13 8.82
CA VAL A 321 20.16 -0.45 8.00
C VAL A 321 19.77 -1.31 6.80
N ARG A 322 18.81 -2.22 6.96
CA ARG A 322 18.26 -3.04 5.87
C ARG A 322 17.69 -2.24 4.70
N ARG A 323 17.30 -0.98 4.93
CA ARG A 323 16.82 -0.06 3.89
C ARG A 323 17.82 0.17 2.74
N HIS A 324 19.11 -0.08 2.98
CA HIS A 324 20.14 -0.01 1.93
C HIS A 324 20.09 -1.18 0.93
N PHE A 325 19.33 -2.23 1.25
CA PHE A 325 19.19 -3.45 0.45
C PHE A 325 17.82 -3.54 -0.22
N HIS A 326 16.75 -3.27 0.50
CA HIS A 326 15.37 -3.31 0.01
C HIS A 326 14.49 -2.26 0.72
N ASP A 327 13.34 -1.93 0.14
CA ASP A 327 12.29 -1.15 0.81
C ASP A 327 11.41 -2.00 1.72
N ASP A 328 10.53 -1.37 2.50
CA ASP A 328 9.35 -2.06 2.98
C ASP A 328 8.60 -2.67 1.78
N ILE A 329 8.08 -3.88 1.95
CA ILE A 329 7.36 -4.59 0.89
C ILE A 329 6.01 -4.99 1.45
N SER A 330 4.93 -4.64 0.76
CA SER A 330 3.57 -5.07 1.06
C SER A 330 2.95 -5.68 -0.18
N VAL A 331 2.41 -6.89 -0.04
CA VAL A 331 1.80 -7.63 -1.15
C VAL A 331 0.45 -8.18 -0.74
N VAL A 332 -0.55 -7.97 -1.59
CA VAL A 332 -1.86 -8.62 -1.52
C VAL A 332 -2.14 -9.33 -2.84
N VAL A 333 -2.39 -10.64 -2.77
CA VAL A 333 -2.84 -11.44 -3.92
C VAL A 333 -4.30 -11.81 -3.72
N VAL A 334 -5.16 -11.50 -4.69
CA VAL A 334 -6.61 -11.78 -4.66
C VAL A 334 -7.00 -12.69 -5.81
N TYR A 335 -7.51 -13.89 -5.52
CA TYR A 335 -7.94 -14.87 -6.52
C TYR A 335 -9.39 -14.62 -6.97
N LEU A 336 -9.65 -14.79 -8.26
CA LEU A 336 -10.94 -14.52 -8.90
C LEU A 336 -11.60 -15.84 -9.33
N ASP A 337 -12.20 -16.54 -8.38
CA ASP A 337 -12.80 -17.88 -8.56
C ASP A 337 -14.26 -17.90 -9.02
N ARG A 338 -14.88 -16.73 -9.20
CA ARG A 338 -16.33 -16.59 -9.46
C ARG A 338 -16.87 -17.49 -10.58
N HIS A 339 -16.05 -17.80 -11.59
CA HIS A 339 -16.44 -18.61 -12.75
C HIS A 339 -16.01 -20.09 -12.69
N ARG A 340 -15.33 -20.53 -11.62
CA ARG A 340 -14.75 -21.87 -11.52
C ARG A 340 -15.67 -22.94 -10.91
N GLY A 341 -16.95 -22.63 -10.66
CA GLY A 341 -17.93 -23.61 -10.17
C GLY A 341 -17.61 -24.22 -8.80
N ARG A 342 -16.58 -23.74 -8.10
CA ARG A 342 -16.33 -24.11 -6.70
C ARG A 342 -17.54 -23.66 -5.90
N ARG A 343 -18.17 -24.61 -5.19
CA ARG A 343 -19.14 -24.35 -4.11
C ARG A 343 -18.70 -23.07 -3.42
N GLN A 344 -19.55 -22.05 -3.42
CA GLN A 344 -19.35 -20.83 -2.64
C GLN A 344 -18.70 -21.24 -1.33
N THR A 345 -17.42 -20.92 -1.14
CA THR A 345 -16.80 -21.04 0.18
C THR A 345 -17.68 -20.19 1.04
N ARG A 346 -18.49 -20.89 1.82
CA ARG A 346 -19.56 -20.40 2.66
C ARG A 346 -19.00 -19.16 3.34
N VAL A 347 -19.36 -17.96 2.86
CA VAL A 347 -19.19 -16.73 3.61
C VAL A 347 -20.23 -16.88 4.73
N VAL A 348 -19.88 -17.71 5.71
CA VAL A 348 -20.61 -17.92 6.96
C VAL A 348 -19.99 -16.94 7.92
N ASP A 349 -20.21 -15.68 7.61
CA ASP A 349 -20.64 -14.71 8.59
C ASP A 349 -21.24 -13.54 7.83
N SER A 350 -22.35 -13.00 8.29
CA SER A 350 -22.90 -11.74 7.77
C SER A 350 -22.02 -10.53 8.15
N SER A 351 -20.92 -10.78 8.86
CA SER A 351 -19.97 -9.79 9.33
C SER A 351 -18.98 -9.36 8.24
N MET A 352 -18.66 -8.07 8.23
CA MET A 352 -17.54 -7.53 7.46
C MET A 352 -16.23 -7.98 8.11
N ASN A 353 -15.32 -8.58 7.35
CA ASN A 353 -14.02 -9.01 7.85
C ASN A 353 -12.91 -8.15 7.26
N CYS A 354 -12.29 -7.33 8.10
CA CYS A 354 -11.13 -6.53 7.73
C CYS A 354 -9.85 -7.25 8.18
N THR A 355 -8.92 -7.47 7.26
CA THR A 355 -7.59 -8.02 7.54
C THR A 355 -6.55 -6.98 7.15
N SER A 356 -5.66 -6.61 8.07
CA SER A 356 -4.61 -5.60 7.82
C SER A 356 -3.24 -6.18 8.14
N SER A 357 -2.21 -5.67 7.46
CA SER A 357 -0.82 -5.87 7.88
C SER A 357 -0.59 -5.28 9.28
N PRO A 358 0.40 -5.78 10.04
CA PRO A 358 0.78 -5.16 11.30
C PRO A 358 1.23 -3.71 11.08
N VAL A 359 1.11 -2.89 12.12
CA VAL A 359 1.65 -1.52 12.14
C VAL A 359 3.18 -1.54 12.00
N ASP A 360 3.80 -2.57 12.57
CA ASP A 360 5.23 -2.86 12.53
C ASP A 360 5.41 -4.36 12.79
N ILE A 361 6.26 -5.05 12.02
CA ILE A 361 6.41 -6.51 12.12
C ILE A 361 6.97 -6.94 13.48
N TYR A 362 7.77 -6.08 14.13
CA TYR A 362 8.39 -6.36 15.42
C TYR A 362 7.47 -6.04 16.60
N SER A 363 6.42 -5.26 16.40
CA SER A 363 5.46 -4.93 17.46
C SER A 363 4.71 -6.18 17.98
N SER A 364 4.60 -7.24 17.17
CA SER A 364 4.01 -8.53 17.59
C SER A 364 4.92 -9.38 18.47
N SER A 365 6.23 -9.10 18.55
CA SER A 365 7.18 -9.90 19.36
C SER A 365 7.35 -9.43 20.81
N VAL A 366 6.75 -8.31 21.22
CA VAL A 366 6.97 -7.73 22.56
C VAL A 366 5.94 -8.20 23.61
N GLN A 367 4.99 -9.08 23.26
CA GLN A 367 4.10 -9.70 24.24
C GLN A 367 4.58 -11.09 24.65
N SER A 368 5.62 -11.16 25.50
CA SER A 368 5.84 -12.28 26.46
C SER A 368 7.08 -12.05 27.32
N VAL A 369 7.10 -10.96 28.10
CA VAL A 369 7.90 -10.95 29.35
C VAL A 369 6.95 -10.53 30.45
N GLN A 370 6.24 -11.50 31.02
CA GLN A 370 5.69 -11.31 32.36
C GLN A 370 6.88 -11.22 33.33
N PRO A 371 6.97 -10.19 34.17
CA PRO A 371 7.95 -10.20 35.25
C PRO A 371 7.60 -11.36 36.20
N ARG A 372 8.49 -12.36 36.28
CA ARG A 372 8.50 -13.29 37.41
C ARG A 372 8.90 -12.49 38.64
N THR A 373 7.93 -12.01 39.40
CA THR A 373 8.16 -11.66 40.80
C THR A 373 8.01 -12.94 41.62
N ASP A 374 9.11 -13.66 41.79
CA ASP A 374 9.26 -14.64 42.86
C ASP A 374 9.32 -13.87 44.18
N TYR A 375 8.18 -13.76 44.88
CA TYR A 375 8.19 -13.50 46.31
C TYR A 375 8.29 -14.86 47.00
N ARG A 376 9.51 -15.22 47.41
CA ARG A 376 9.73 -16.22 48.45
C ARG A 376 9.69 -15.50 49.79
N ASP A 377 8.65 -15.79 50.57
CA ASP A 377 8.67 -15.63 52.02
C ASP A 377 9.78 -16.53 52.59
N SER A 378 10.78 -15.93 53.22
CA SER A 378 11.60 -16.57 54.25
C SER A 378 12.29 -15.48 55.08
N GLY A 379 11.92 -15.36 56.36
CA GLY A 379 12.64 -14.57 57.37
C GLY A 379 11.76 -13.62 58.14
#